data_AF-A0AB39WAQ6-F1
#
_entry.id   AF-A0AB39WAQ6-F1
#
_cell.length_a   1.000
_cell.length_b   1.000
_cell.length_c   1.000
_cell.angle_alpha   90.00
_cell.angle_beta   90.00
_cell.angle_gamma   90.00
#
_symmetry.space_group_name_H-M   'P 1'
#
loop_
_entity.id
_entity.type
_entity.pdbx_description
1 polymer ?
#
loop_
_entity_poly.entity_id
_entity_poly.type
_entity_poly.pdbx_seq_one_letter_code
_entity_poly.pdbx_strand_id
1 'polypeptide(L)'
;MKKSILIVLLMITCITYAQKKSNGTIYVEHPAINTVEDMVQAFVKGDTDKVASYLAEDFKSYNGTSIDKTDKGEDKASFLKEMKFWKDNIDYFSIKRSAGAYPDALEYKDANNKDVVWVQTWEDLKGVHNKSGVKIDMPIHRLFIVDKNNKIKTIINYMNSSIPDEIGDSSTDRQNGMIYNHHEYINTIRKMIYAFENNDLDKAYSFYDDKARFLDENNSERKSISLAELKANDKKFLDKFEVNSIDVSGYPDYLHYEMGNTKVVQSWWNYNLTRKSDKKKIILPVFFIDDFNDDGKIVFEHAYYSEKMLEQ
;
A
#
# COMPACT_ATOMS: atom_id res chain seq x y z
N MET A 1 55.44 30.39 24.87
CA MET A 1 54.24 29.54 24.98
C MET A 1 53.10 29.96 24.03
N LYS A 2 52.65 31.23 24.01
CA LYS A 2 51.54 31.67 23.12
C LYS A 2 51.81 31.52 21.61
N LYS A 3 53.06 31.73 21.14
CA LYS A 3 53.43 31.58 19.72
C LYS A 3 53.54 30.13 19.25
N SER A 4 53.89 29.20 20.15
CA SER A 4 54.01 27.77 19.85
C SER A 4 52.65 27.07 19.74
N ILE A 5 51.65 27.54 20.51
CA ILE A 5 50.26 27.04 20.45
C ILE A 5 49.59 27.40 19.11
N LEU A 6 49.90 28.58 18.56
CA LEU A 6 49.33 29.03 17.28
C LEU A 6 49.83 28.20 16.09
N ILE A 7 51.10 27.79 16.11
CA ILE A 7 51.70 26.95 15.06
C ILE A 7 51.16 25.51 15.13
N VAL A 8 50.92 24.99 16.33
CA VAL A 8 50.28 23.67 16.52
C VAL A 8 48.80 23.72 16.11
N LEU A 9 48.07 24.80 16.39
CA LEU A 9 46.70 24.99 15.90
C LEU A 9 46.63 25.10 14.37
N LEU A 10 47.58 25.79 13.72
CA LEU A 10 47.63 25.89 12.26
C LEU A 10 47.99 24.56 11.58
N MET A 11 48.84 23.75 12.21
CA MET A 11 49.14 22.40 11.70
C MET A 11 47.96 21.43 11.88
N ILE A 12 47.14 21.60 12.93
CA ILE A 12 45.92 20.80 13.13
C ILE A 12 44.83 21.13 12.09
N THR A 13 44.74 22.39 11.63
CA THR A 13 43.76 22.78 10.58
C THR A 13 44.10 22.26 9.18
N CYS A 14 45.34 21.82 8.94
CA CYS A 14 45.75 21.23 7.66
C CYS A 14 45.56 19.71 7.59
N ILE A 15 45.24 19.05 8.71
CA ILE A 15 45.15 17.57 8.80
C ILE A 15 43.71 17.06 8.61
N THR A 16 42.71 17.94 8.57
CA THR A 16 41.29 17.53 8.54
C THR A 16 40.64 17.45 7.15
N TYR A 17 41.36 17.77 6.07
CA TYR A 17 40.95 17.31 4.74
C TYR A 17 41.39 15.85 4.59
N ALA A 18 40.60 14.93 5.13
CA ALA A 18 40.66 13.53 4.74
C ALA A 18 40.68 13.47 3.20
N GLN A 19 41.82 13.07 2.63
CA GLN A 19 42.05 13.04 1.18
C GLN A 19 40.99 12.14 0.55
N LYS A 20 40.03 12.75 -0.17
CA LYS A 20 39.05 11.99 -0.95
C LYS A 20 39.82 11.22 -2.02
N LYS A 21 39.86 9.90 -1.89
CA LYS A 21 40.46 9.01 -2.90
C LYS A 21 39.43 8.72 -3.99
N SER A 22 39.71 9.16 -5.22
CA SER A 22 38.87 8.82 -6.39
C SER A 22 38.96 7.31 -6.65
N ASN A 23 37.81 6.64 -6.75
CA ASN A 23 37.71 5.20 -7.06
C ASN A 23 37.25 4.92 -8.50
N GLY A 24 37.07 5.96 -9.32
CA GLY A 24 36.47 5.82 -10.64
C GLY A 24 35.98 7.13 -11.21
N THR A 25 35.27 7.02 -12.33
CA THR A 25 34.55 8.09 -13.02
C THR A 25 33.08 7.70 -13.14
N ILE A 26 32.18 8.68 -12.96
CA ILE A 26 30.74 8.51 -13.11
C ILE A 26 30.32 9.27 -14.37
N TYR A 27 29.51 8.64 -15.21
CA TYR A 27 29.01 9.20 -16.46
C TYR A 27 27.48 9.14 -16.51
N VAL A 28 26.88 10.26 -16.91
CA VAL A 28 25.44 10.37 -17.22
C VAL A 28 25.12 9.92 -18.66
N GLU A 29 26.12 9.88 -19.53
CA GLU A 29 26.03 9.38 -20.90
C GLU A 29 27.13 8.34 -21.12
N HIS A 30 26.73 7.10 -21.45
CA HIS A 30 27.66 6.00 -21.65
C HIS A 30 27.01 4.88 -22.50
N PRO A 31 27.72 4.21 -23.43
CA PRO A 31 27.15 3.11 -24.24
C PRO A 31 26.49 1.97 -23.45
N ALA A 32 27.02 1.69 -22.25
CA ALA A 32 26.44 0.71 -21.33
C ALA A 32 25.03 1.10 -20.84
N ILE A 33 24.77 2.40 -20.63
CA ILE A 33 23.43 2.88 -20.24
C ILE A 33 22.42 2.59 -21.35
N ASN A 34 22.76 2.92 -22.61
CA ASN A 34 21.91 2.64 -23.76
C ASN A 34 21.61 1.14 -23.91
N THR A 35 22.61 0.30 -23.65
CA THR A 35 22.48 -1.16 -23.70
C THR A 35 21.50 -1.69 -22.66
N VAL A 36 21.60 -1.19 -21.43
CA VAL A 36 20.68 -1.53 -20.35
C VAL A 36 19.26 -1.07 -20.71
N GLU A 37 19.08 0.16 -21.16
CA GLU A 37 17.77 0.69 -21.54
C GLU A 37 17.12 -0.09 -22.68
N ASP A 38 17.88 -0.37 -23.74
CA ASP A 38 17.38 -1.13 -24.88
C ASP A 38 17.00 -2.57 -24.49
N MET A 39 17.79 -3.19 -23.60
CA MET A 39 17.48 -4.51 -23.06
C MET A 39 16.18 -4.48 -22.25
N VAL A 40 16.00 -3.49 -21.37
CA VAL A 40 14.78 -3.33 -20.56
C VAL A 40 13.56 -3.09 -21.45
N GLN A 41 13.69 -2.28 -22.49
CA GLN A 41 12.60 -2.06 -23.45
C GLN A 41 12.25 -3.34 -24.21
N ALA A 42 13.24 -4.14 -24.59
CA ALA A 42 13.02 -5.44 -25.21
C ALA A 42 12.35 -6.43 -24.24
N PHE A 43 12.76 -6.42 -22.96
CA PHE A 43 12.16 -7.22 -21.89
C PHE A 43 10.66 -6.89 -21.74
N VAL A 44 10.31 -5.60 -21.64
CA VAL A 44 8.90 -5.15 -21.54
C VAL A 44 8.08 -5.54 -22.76
N LYS A 45 8.69 -5.56 -23.95
CA LYS A 45 8.02 -6.01 -25.20
C LYS A 45 7.91 -7.53 -25.32
N GLY A 46 8.56 -8.29 -24.45
CA GLY A 46 8.62 -9.75 -24.53
C GLY A 46 9.50 -10.28 -25.67
N ASP A 47 10.45 -9.48 -26.17
CA ASP A 47 11.35 -9.86 -27.27
C ASP A 47 12.55 -10.64 -26.73
N THR A 48 12.40 -11.97 -26.61
CA THR A 48 13.40 -12.87 -26.03
C THR A 48 14.73 -12.82 -26.77
N ASP A 49 14.66 -12.76 -28.10
CA ASP A 49 15.85 -12.86 -28.95
C ASP A 49 16.67 -11.59 -28.84
N LYS A 50 15.99 -10.43 -28.80
CA LYS A 50 16.63 -9.15 -28.57
C LYS A 50 17.21 -9.05 -27.16
N VAL A 51 16.48 -9.48 -26.12
CA VAL A 51 17.04 -9.56 -24.75
C VAL A 51 18.28 -10.43 -24.73
N ALA A 52 18.20 -11.65 -25.26
CA ALA A 52 19.32 -12.60 -25.29
C ALA A 52 20.56 -12.03 -26.00
N SER A 53 20.35 -11.18 -27.01
CA SER A 53 21.44 -10.50 -27.74
C SER A 53 22.20 -9.50 -26.88
N TYR A 54 21.61 -8.92 -25.83
CA TYR A 54 22.29 -7.99 -24.92
C TYR A 54 23.02 -8.69 -23.77
N LEU A 55 22.70 -9.95 -23.47
CA LEU A 55 23.28 -10.69 -22.35
C LEU A 55 24.54 -11.46 -22.75
N ALA A 56 25.55 -11.48 -21.88
CA ALA A 56 26.73 -12.32 -22.03
C ALA A 56 26.38 -13.82 -21.98
N GLU A 57 27.28 -14.69 -22.40
CA GLU A 57 27.07 -16.15 -22.33
C GLU A 57 27.01 -16.66 -20.89
N ASP A 58 27.85 -16.13 -20.02
CA ASP A 58 27.95 -16.45 -18.59
C ASP A 58 27.04 -15.58 -17.71
N PHE A 59 25.96 -15.02 -18.27
CA PHE A 59 25.05 -14.11 -17.59
C PHE A 59 24.45 -14.68 -16.30
N LYS A 60 24.28 -13.80 -15.30
CA LYS A 60 23.59 -14.08 -14.03
C LYS A 60 22.67 -12.95 -13.56
N SER A 61 21.47 -13.30 -13.08
CA SER A 61 20.56 -12.38 -12.38
C SER A 61 20.45 -12.77 -10.89
N TYR A 62 20.45 -11.78 -10.00
CA TYR A 62 20.41 -11.97 -8.56
C TYR A 62 19.29 -11.16 -7.90
N ASN A 63 18.73 -11.70 -6.83
CA ASN A 63 17.94 -10.94 -5.88
C ASN A 63 18.88 -10.30 -4.84
N GLY A 64 19.02 -8.98 -4.89
CA GLY A 64 19.89 -8.20 -4.01
C GLY A 64 19.47 -8.21 -2.54
N THR A 65 18.26 -8.70 -2.21
CA THR A 65 17.78 -8.87 -0.84
C THR A 65 17.75 -10.34 -0.40
N SER A 66 18.31 -11.26 -1.19
CA SER A 66 18.40 -12.67 -0.82
C SER A 66 19.24 -12.88 0.44
N ILE A 67 18.75 -13.72 1.36
CA ILE A 67 19.50 -14.18 2.54
C ILE A 67 20.18 -15.53 2.31
N ASP A 68 19.94 -16.17 1.15
CA ASP A 68 20.57 -17.44 0.80
C ASP A 68 22.05 -17.21 0.45
N LYS A 69 22.93 -17.69 1.34
CA LYS A 69 24.39 -17.59 1.17
C LYS A 69 24.94 -18.48 0.06
N THR A 70 24.12 -19.36 -0.49
CA THR A 70 24.47 -20.31 -1.55
C THR A 70 23.83 -19.97 -2.90
N ASP A 71 23.16 -18.82 -2.99
CA ASP A 71 22.54 -18.34 -4.23
C ASP A 71 23.58 -18.24 -5.36
N LYS A 72 23.31 -18.96 -6.45
CA LYS A 72 24.17 -18.98 -7.65
C LYS A 72 23.69 -18.03 -8.75
N GLY A 73 22.60 -17.32 -8.50
CA GLY A 73 21.93 -16.49 -9.47
C GLY A 73 21.23 -17.30 -10.56
N GLU A 74 20.18 -16.70 -11.09
CA GLU A 74 19.47 -17.20 -12.24
C GLU A 74 20.35 -17.11 -13.50
N ASP A 75 20.40 -18.18 -14.29
CA ASP A 75 21.14 -18.20 -15.56
C ASP A 75 20.36 -17.57 -16.71
N LYS A 76 21.04 -17.36 -17.84
CA LYS A 76 20.47 -16.76 -19.05
C LYS A 76 19.20 -17.45 -19.54
N ALA A 77 19.17 -18.78 -19.52
CA ALA A 77 18.03 -19.55 -20.02
C ALA A 77 16.80 -19.39 -19.12
N SER A 78 17.02 -19.41 -17.81
CA SER A 78 15.98 -19.21 -16.81
C SER A 78 15.42 -17.78 -16.87
N PHE A 79 16.30 -16.77 -16.95
CA PHE A 79 15.89 -15.36 -17.05
C PHE A 79 15.00 -15.08 -18.27
N LEU A 80 15.34 -15.67 -19.42
CA LEU A 80 14.53 -15.57 -20.64
C LEU A 80 13.18 -16.29 -20.52
N LYS A 81 13.10 -17.36 -19.72
CA LYS A 81 11.85 -18.05 -19.41
C LYS A 81 11.00 -17.23 -18.45
N GLU A 82 11.60 -16.61 -17.43
CA GLU A 82 10.93 -15.70 -16.51
C GLU A 82 10.30 -14.53 -17.26
N MET A 83 11.02 -13.93 -18.22
CA MET A 83 10.48 -12.85 -19.05
C MET A 83 9.18 -13.27 -19.79
N LYS A 84 9.09 -14.50 -20.29
CA LYS A 84 7.84 -15.01 -20.88
C LYS A 84 6.73 -15.10 -19.84
N PHE A 85 7.05 -15.56 -18.63
CA PHE A 85 6.09 -15.57 -17.52
C PHE A 85 5.56 -14.16 -17.24
N TRP A 86 6.42 -13.14 -17.14
CA TRP A 86 5.99 -11.75 -16.97
C TRP A 86 5.07 -11.29 -18.11
N LYS A 87 5.44 -11.59 -19.36
CA LYS A 87 4.67 -11.20 -20.54
C LYS A 87 3.29 -11.84 -20.61
N ASP A 88 3.17 -13.07 -20.13
CA ASP A 88 1.94 -13.88 -20.22
C ASP A 88 1.04 -13.71 -18.99
N ASN A 89 1.59 -13.30 -17.84
CA ASN A 89 0.86 -13.25 -16.56
C ASN A 89 0.65 -11.83 -16.04
N ILE A 90 1.27 -10.80 -16.63
CA ILE A 90 1.12 -9.41 -16.19
C ILE A 90 0.50 -8.53 -17.29
N ASP A 91 -0.71 -8.05 -17.04
CA ASP A 91 -1.36 -7.05 -17.85
C ASP A 91 -0.77 -5.66 -17.59
N TYR A 92 -0.73 -4.82 -18.63
CA TYR A 92 -0.20 -3.44 -18.55
C TYR A 92 1.25 -3.36 -18.05
N PHE A 93 2.03 -4.43 -18.26
CA PHE A 93 3.41 -4.52 -17.82
C PHE A 93 4.25 -3.36 -18.37
N SER A 94 4.94 -2.65 -17.47
CA SER A 94 5.87 -1.60 -17.84
C SER A 94 6.98 -1.45 -16.83
N ILE A 95 8.15 -1.09 -17.33
CA ILE A 95 9.28 -0.63 -16.54
C ILE A 95 9.72 0.70 -17.13
N LYS A 96 9.77 1.74 -16.30
CA LYS A 96 10.16 3.10 -16.70
C LYS A 96 11.09 3.68 -15.67
N ARG A 97 11.98 4.59 -16.05
CA ARG A 97 12.79 5.33 -15.07
C ARG A 97 11.88 6.04 -14.07
N SER A 98 12.23 5.97 -12.79
CA SER A 98 11.52 6.73 -11.77
C SER A 98 11.74 8.23 -12.00
N ALA A 99 10.79 9.06 -11.56
CA ALA A 99 10.90 10.50 -11.73
C ALA A 99 12.18 11.04 -11.05
N GLY A 100 13.01 11.75 -11.82
CA GLY A 100 14.29 12.30 -11.33
C GLY A 100 15.45 11.28 -11.26
N ALA A 101 15.22 10.02 -11.62
CA ALA A 101 16.30 9.03 -11.71
C ALA A 101 17.09 9.21 -13.01
N TYR A 102 18.41 9.26 -12.89
CA TYR A 102 19.36 9.22 -13.99
C TYR A 102 20.21 7.96 -13.83
N PRO A 103 20.25 7.04 -14.81
CA PRO A 103 21.16 5.93 -14.75
C PRO A 103 22.59 6.44 -14.78
N ASP A 104 23.40 6.02 -13.82
CA ASP A 104 24.82 6.35 -13.78
C ASP A 104 25.62 5.15 -14.27
N ALA A 105 26.57 5.41 -15.17
CA ALA A 105 27.63 4.46 -15.49
C ALA A 105 28.87 4.75 -14.63
N LEU A 106 29.40 3.73 -13.98
CA LEU A 106 30.56 3.79 -13.11
C LEU A 106 31.69 2.95 -13.71
N GLU A 107 32.79 3.63 -14.03
CA GLU A 107 34.05 2.99 -14.39
C GLU A 107 34.98 3.06 -13.19
N TYR A 108 35.36 1.90 -12.66
CA TYR A 108 36.23 1.81 -11.51
C TYR A 108 37.71 1.76 -11.89
N LYS A 109 38.57 2.25 -10.99
CA LYS A 109 40.03 2.17 -11.15
C LYS A 109 40.62 0.89 -10.57
N ASP A 110 39.87 0.17 -9.73
CA ASP A 110 40.38 -1.02 -9.06
C ASP A 110 40.55 -2.19 -10.03
N ALA A 111 41.51 -3.07 -9.75
CA ALA A 111 41.89 -4.14 -10.67
C ALA A 111 40.78 -5.17 -10.91
N ASN A 112 39.81 -5.31 -10.00
CA ASN A 112 38.75 -6.30 -10.10
C ASN A 112 37.60 -5.80 -11.00
N ASN A 113 37.41 -4.48 -11.09
CA ASN A 113 36.33 -3.88 -11.88
C ASN A 113 36.81 -3.10 -13.11
N LYS A 114 38.12 -3.01 -13.37
CA LYS A 114 38.69 -2.21 -14.47
C LYS A 114 38.17 -2.58 -15.88
N ASP A 115 37.68 -3.80 -16.07
CA ASP A 115 37.26 -4.33 -17.38
C ASP A 115 35.72 -4.40 -17.52
N VAL A 116 34.99 -3.82 -16.56
CA VAL A 116 33.52 -3.77 -16.57
C VAL A 116 33.01 -2.37 -16.24
N VAL A 117 31.81 -2.07 -16.71
CA VAL A 117 31.08 -0.86 -16.38
C VAL A 117 29.86 -1.24 -15.56
N TRP A 118 29.70 -0.59 -14.42
CA TRP A 118 28.49 -0.73 -13.61
C TRP A 118 27.47 0.31 -14.05
N VAL A 119 26.24 -0.09 -14.31
CA VAL A 119 25.13 0.84 -14.52
C VAL A 119 24.15 0.68 -13.38
N GLN A 120 23.87 1.77 -12.66
CA GLN A 120 22.87 1.78 -11.58
C GLN A 120 21.67 2.61 -11.99
N THR A 121 20.45 2.17 -11.67
CA THR A 121 19.23 2.91 -12.00
C THR A 121 18.12 2.67 -10.99
N TRP A 122 17.18 3.61 -10.93
CA TRP A 122 15.90 3.49 -10.25
C TRP A 122 14.78 3.53 -11.27
N GLU A 123 13.88 2.57 -11.20
CA GLU A 123 12.78 2.41 -12.13
C GLU A 123 11.47 2.08 -11.41
N ASP A 124 10.35 2.47 -12.00
CA ASP A 124 9.02 2.08 -11.58
C ASP A 124 8.59 0.87 -12.38
N LEU A 125 8.34 -0.24 -11.68
CA LEU A 125 7.77 -1.46 -12.21
C LEU A 125 6.26 -1.44 -11.97
N LYS A 126 5.47 -1.54 -13.06
CA LYS A 126 4.01 -1.48 -13.01
C LYS A 126 3.35 -2.60 -13.80
N GLY A 127 2.15 -2.98 -13.37
CA GLY A 127 1.28 -3.94 -14.06
C GLY A 127 0.16 -4.45 -13.16
N VAL A 128 -0.56 -5.45 -13.63
CA VAL A 128 -1.57 -6.19 -12.86
C VAL A 128 -1.38 -7.66 -13.13
N HIS A 129 -1.20 -8.47 -12.09
CA HIS A 129 -1.14 -9.92 -12.27
C HIS A 129 -2.51 -10.42 -12.72
N ASN A 130 -2.58 -10.99 -13.92
CA ASN A 130 -3.84 -11.22 -14.63
C ASN A 130 -4.73 -12.30 -13.98
N LYS A 131 -4.15 -13.17 -13.15
CA LYS A 131 -4.89 -14.20 -12.42
C LYS A 131 -5.43 -13.73 -11.08
N SER A 132 -4.61 -13.04 -10.27
CA SER A 132 -5.02 -12.61 -8.93
C SER A 132 -5.60 -11.19 -8.88
N GLY A 133 -5.37 -10.37 -9.90
CA GLY A 133 -5.74 -8.94 -9.89
C GLY A 133 -4.84 -8.08 -9.00
N VAL A 134 -3.81 -8.64 -8.37
CA VAL A 134 -2.86 -7.90 -7.54
C VAL A 134 -2.13 -6.86 -8.38
N LYS A 135 -2.21 -5.61 -7.95
CA LYS A 135 -1.57 -4.48 -8.61
C LYS A 135 -0.08 -4.48 -8.32
N ILE A 136 0.71 -4.42 -9.38
CA ILE A 136 2.15 -4.18 -9.32
C ILE A 136 2.37 -2.68 -9.54
N ASP A 137 2.88 -1.99 -8.53
CA ASP A 137 3.26 -0.57 -8.61
C ASP A 137 4.34 -0.32 -7.53
N MET A 138 5.60 -0.51 -7.92
CA MET A 138 6.71 -0.39 -6.97
C MET A 138 7.96 0.20 -7.63
N PRO A 139 8.75 0.97 -6.88
CA PRO A 139 10.11 1.29 -7.29
C PRO A 139 10.99 0.05 -7.17
N ILE A 140 11.89 -0.11 -8.14
CA ILE A 140 12.95 -1.10 -8.15
C ILE A 140 14.28 -0.40 -8.35
N HIS A 141 15.29 -0.85 -7.60
CA HIS A 141 16.67 -0.46 -7.85
C HIS A 141 17.40 -1.60 -8.53
N ARG A 142 18.11 -1.29 -9.61
CA ARG A 142 18.83 -2.30 -10.40
C ARG A 142 20.26 -1.89 -10.63
N LEU A 143 21.16 -2.86 -10.44
CA LEU A 143 22.56 -2.77 -10.81
C LEU A 143 22.82 -3.71 -11.97
N PHE A 144 23.50 -3.21 -13.00
CA PHE A 144 23.92 -3.96 -14.17
C PHE A 144 25.44 -3.94 -14.26
N ILE A 145 26.05 -5.08 -14.55
CA ILE A 145 27.49 -5.16 -14.85
C ILE A 145 27.63 -5.46 -16.33
N VAL A 146 28.28 -4.58 -17.07
CA VAL A 146 28.45 -4.65 -18.53
C VAL A 146 29.92 -4.87 -18.85
N ASP A 147 30.22 -5.84 -19.72
CA ASP A 147 31.58 -6.14 -20.14
C ASP A 147 32.09 -5.20 -21.24
N LYS A 148 33.37 -5.33 -21.58
CA LYS A 148 34.04 -4.59 -22.66
C LYS A 148 33.43 -4.80 -24.06
N ASN A 149 32.66 -5.87 -24.27
CA ASN A 149 31.94 -6.15 -25.51
C ASN A 149 30.52 -5.56 -25.48
N ASN A 150 30.22 -4.75 -24.46
CA ASN A 150 28.93 -4.13 -24.22
C ASN A 150 27.81 -5.18 -24.05
N LYS A 151 28.12 -6.30 -23.38
CA LYS A 151 27.17 -7.33 -22.98
C LYS A 151 26.94 -7.28 -21.47
N ILE A 152 25.68 -7.42 -21.07
CA ILE A 152 25.29 -7.47 -19.66
C ILE A 152 25.69 -8.84 -19.11
N LYS A 153 26.61 -8.84 -18.15
CA LYS A 153 27.05 -10.03 -17.42
C LYS A 153 26.19 -10.30 -16.19
N THR A 154 25.75 -9.24 -15.52
CA THR A 154 25.06 -9.39 -14.24
C THR A 154 23.94 -8.39 -14.09
N ILE A 155 22.82 -8.83 -13.52
CA ILE A 155 21.75 -7.96 -13.01
C ILE A 155 21.59 -8.27 -11.51
N ILE A 156 21.48 -7.24 -10.69
CA ILE A 156 21.11 -7.35 -9.28
C ILE A 156 19.86 -6.51 -9.07
N ASN A 157 18.76 -7.16 -8.70
CA ASN A 157 17.47 -6.50 -8.49
C ASN A 157 17.21 -6.30 -7.00
N TYR A 158 16.86 -5.09 -6.60
CA TYR A 158 16.40 -4.75 -5.27
C TYR A 158 14.95 -4.27 -5.38
N MET A 159 14.03 -5.06 -4.82
CA MET A 159 12.60 -4.79 -4.85
C MET A 159 11.93 -5.28 -3.57
N ASN A 160 10.74 -4.76 -3.28
CA ASN A 160 9.94 -5.20 -2.14
C ASN A 160 9.26 -6.55 -2.46
N SER A 161 9.43 -7.55 -1.58
CA SER A 161 8.82 -8.87 -1.77
C SER A 161 7.31 -8.89 -1.52
N SER A 162 6.75 -7.88 -0.85
CA SER A 162 5.34 -7.90 -0.44
C SER A 162 4.35 -8.06 -1.60
N ILE A 163 4.70 -7.57 -2.81
CA ILE A 163 3.85 -7.71 -4.00
C ILE A 163 3.91 -9.15 -4.56
N PRO A 164 5.10 -9.72 -4.83
CA PRO A 164 5.22 -11.14 -5.14
C PRO A 164 4.58 -12.07 -4.09
N ASP A 165 4.74 -11.76 -2.80
CA ASP A 165 4.17 -12.52 -1.69
C ASP A 165 2.63 -12.50 -1.78
N GLU A 166 2.02 -11.33 -1.95
CA GLU A 166 0.56 -11.18 -2.13
C GLU A 166 0.03 -11.92 -3.38
N ILE A 167 0.78 -11.91 -4.49
CA ILE A 167 0.43 -12.71 -5.68
C ILE A 167 0.43 -14.22 -5.34
N GLY A 168 1.42 -14.68 -4.57
CA GLY A 168 1.52 -16.05 -4.11
C GLY A 168 0.38 -16.43 -3.17
N ASP A 169 0.11 -15.61 -2.16
CA ASP A 169 -0.95 -15.82 -1.18
C ASP A 169 -2.34 -15.84 -1.82
N SER A 170 -2.54 -15.05 -2.88
CA SER A 170 -3.77 -15.03 -3.68
C SER A 170 -4.02 -16.30 -4.52
N SER A 171 -3.12 -17.29 -4.48
CA SER A 171 -3.28 -18.54 -5.23
C SER A 171 -4.11 -19.60 -4.50
N THR A 172 -4.46 -19.35 -3.25
CA THR A 172 -5.23 -20.28 -2.39
C THR A 172 -6.26 -19.57 -1.55
N ASP A 173 -7.33 -20.28 -1.19
CA ASP A 173 -8.34 -19.75 -0.28
C ASP A 173 -7.79 -19.61 1.14
N ARG A 174 -7.97 -18.43 1.75
CA ARG A 174 -7.68 -18.18 3.16
C ARG A 174 -8.95 -17.73 3.88
N GLN A 175 -9.27 -18.41 4.99
CA GLN A 175 -10.30 -17.95 5.93
C GLN A 175 -9.72 -16.85 6.84
N ASN A 176 -10.56 -15.88 7.22
CA ASN A 176 -10.18 -14.79 8.13
C ASN A 176 -11.26 -14.57 9.19
N GLY A 177 -11.43 -15.56 10.07
CA GLY A 177 -12.41 -15.50 11.15
C GLY A 177 -13.79 -16.08 10.83
N MET A 178 -14.75 -15.73 11.67
CA MET A 178 -16.10 -16.30 11.68
C MET A 178 -17.16 -15.24 11.45
N ILE A 179 -18.23 -15.63 10.74
CA ILE A 179 -19.43 -14.80 10.54
C ILE A 179 -20.61 -15.41 11.30
N TYR A 180 -21.35 -14.57 12.01
CA TYR A 180 -22.54 -14.94 12.76
C TYR A 180 -23.73 -14.08 12.31
N ASN A 181 -24.87 -14.72 12.06
CA ASN A 181 -26.14 -14.01 11.82
C ASN A 181 -27.02 -13.88 13.09
N HIS A 182 -26.62 -14.53 14.20
CA HIS A 182 -27.23 -14.41 15.53
C HIS A 182 -26.13 -14.37 16.58
N HIS A 183 -25.99 -13.23 17.25
CA HIS A 183 -24.97 -12.99 18.28
C HIS A 183 -25.41 -11.87 19.24
N GLU A 184 -24.86 -11.83 20.45
CA GLU A 184 -25.19 -10.79 21.44
C GLU A 184 -24.82 -9.38 20.98
N TYR A 185 -23.76 -9.23 20.17
CA TYR A 185 -23.42 -7.93 19.57
C TYR A 185 -24.45 -7.46 18.53
N ILE A 186 -25.01 -8.39 17.75
CA ILE A 186 -26.15 -8.07 16.87
C ILE A 186 -27.37 -7.65 17.68
N ASN A 187 -27.63 -8.35 18.80
CA ASN A 187 -28.70 -7.96 19.71
C ASN A 187 -28.47 -6.56 20.31
N THR A 188 -27.21 -6.20 20.56
CA THR A 188 -26.81 -4.88 21.06
C THR A 188 -27.13 -3.79 20.03
N ILE A 189 -26.73 -3.95 18.77
CA ILE A 189 -27.07 -2.99 17.69
C ILE A 189 -28.59 -2.84 17.54
N ARG A 190 -29.34 -3.95 17.50
CA ARG A 190 -30.81 -3.89 17.41
C ARG A 190 -31.42 -3.11 18.57
N LYS A 191 -30.99 -3.38 19.81
CA LYS A 191 -31.49 -2.68 21.00
C LYS A 191 -31.15 -1.19 20.97
N MET A 192 -29.96 -0.83 20.50
CA MET A 192 -29.50 0.55 20.34
C MET A 192 -30.36 1.30 19.32
N ILE A 193 -30.49 0.76 18.11
CA ILE A 193 -31.26 1.38 17.01
C ILE A 193 -32.74 1.54 17.39
N TYR A 194 -33.36 0.50 17.96
CA TYR A 194 -34.76 0.59 18.35
C TYR A 194 -34.98 1.47 19.59
N ALA A 195 -34.00 1.63 20.47
CA ALA A 195 -34.06 2.64 21.52
C ALA A 195 -34.05 4.06 20.92
N PHE A 196 -33.21 4.30 19.92
CA PHE A 196 -33.19 5.57 19.18
C PHE A 196 -34.51 5.84 18.46
N GLU A 197 -35.08 4.84 17.76
CA GLU A 197 -36.40 4.93 17.12
C GLU A 197 -37.49 5.37 18.11
N ASN A 198 -37.46 4.80 19.32
CA ASN A 198 -38.43 5.10 20.38
C ASN A 198 -38.08 6.37 21.19
N ASN A 199 -37.11 7.16 20.73
CA ASN A 199 -36.63 8.38 21.38
C ASN A 199 -36.12 8.15 22.83
N ASP A 200 -35.73 6.92 23.17
CA ASP A 200 -35.05 6.54 24.41
C ASP A 200 -33.54 6.71 24.21
N LEU A 201 -33.13 7.97 24.05
CA LEU A 201 -31.75 8.33 23.70
C LEU A 201 -30.74 7.94 24.78
N ASP A 202 -31.12 8.02 26.06
CA ASP A 202 -30.25 7.61 27.17
C ASP A 202 -29.91 6.11 27.06
N LYS A 203 -30.90 5.27 26.75
CA LYS A 203 -30.67 3.85 26.50
C LYS A 203 -29.88 3.61 25.22
N ALA A 204 -30.20 4.29 24.12
CA ALA A 204 -29.46 4.16 22.87
C ALA A 204 -27.97 4.46 23.10
N TYR A 205 -27.65 5.56 23.78
CA TYR A 205 -26.28 5.95 24.06
C TYR A 205 -25.58 5.06 25.10
N SER A 206 -26.32 4.32 25.92
CA SER A 206 -25.75 3.42 26.93
C SER A 206 -24.99 2.23 26.33
N PHE A 207 -25.17 1.92 25.05
CA PHE A 207 -24.48 0.82 24.37
C PHE A 207 -23.07 1.18 23.88
N TYR A 208 -22.75 2.48 23.78
CA TYR A 208 -21.41 2.95 23.46
C TYR A 208 -20.49 2.97 24.67
N ASP A 209 -19.20 2.84 24.42
CA ASP A 209 -18.15 3.22 25.36
C ASP A 209 -18.09 4.76 25.49
N ASP A 210 -17.75 5.29 26.66
CA ASP A 210 -17.66 6.74 26.89
C ASP A 210 -16.64 7.42 25.96
N LYS A 211 -15.65 6.67 25.47
CA LYS A 211 -14.62 7.16 24.54
C LYS A 211 -14.90 6.77 23.08
N ALA A 212 -16.08 6.25 22.79
CA ALA A 212 -16.46 5.86 21.44
C ALA A 212 -16.25 7.01 20.43
N ARG A 213 -15.92 6.60 19.20
CA ARG A 213 -15.62 7.49 18.08
C ARG A 213 -16.57 7.21 16.93
N PHE A 214 -17.00 8.28 16.26
CA PHE A 214 -18.04 8.19 15.24
C PHE A 214 -17.55 8.81 13.95
N LEU A 215 -17.65 8.09 12.85
CA LEU A 215 -17.34 8.60 11.52
C LEU A 215 -18.61 8.62 10.67
N ASP A 216 -18.76 9.67 9.88
CA ASP A 216 -19.81 9.82 8.87
C ASP A 216 -19.13 9.89 7.50
N GLU A 217 -19.54 9.03 6.57
CA GLU A 217 -18.97 9.00 5.21
C GLU A 217 -19.18 10.34 4.47
N ASN A 218 -20.18 11.14 4.87
CA ASN A 218 -20.41 12.48 4.30
C ASN A 218 -19.43 13.54 4.84
N ASN A 219 -18.65 13.24 5.89
CA ASN A 219 -17.62 14.14 6.40
C ASN A 219 -16.38 14.13 5.48
N SER A 220 -16.25 15.17 4.64
CA SER A 220 -15.11 15.34 3.73
C SER A 220 -13.73 15.36 4.39
N GLU A 221 -13.62 15.73 5.67
CA GLU A 221 -12.35 15.70 6.40
C GLU A 221 -11.99 14.30 6.92
N ARG A 222 -12.93 13.34 6.85
CA ARG A 222 -12.82 11.97 7.38
C ARG A 222 -12.33 11.91 8.83
N LYS A 223 -12.73 12.90 9.63
CA LYS A 223 -12.42 12.96 11.06
C LYS A 223 -13.57 12.37 11.86
N SER A 224 -13.22 11.54 12.83
CA SER A 224 -14.19 11.05 13.79
C SER A 224 -14.52 12.11 14.84
N ILE A 225 -15.73 12.03 15.37
CA ILE A 225 -16.24 12.88 16.45
C ILE A 225 -16.39 12.06 17.74
N SER A 226 -16.52 12.76 18.86
CA SER A 226 -16.81 12.17 20.17
C SER A 226 -18.29 11.83 20.36
N LEU A 227 -18.60 10.99 21.35
CA LEU A 227 -19.98 10.71 21.75
C LEU A 227 -20.76 11.98 22.13
N ALA A 228 -20.13 13.00 22.72
CA ALA A 228 -20.79 14.26 23.04
C ALA A 228 -21.21 15.04 21.78
N GLU A 229 -20.36 15.04 20.75
CA GLU A 229 -20.65 15.66 19.46
C GLU A 229 -21.71 14.89 18.68
N LEU A 230 -21.67 13.54 18.73
CA LEU A 230 -22.73 12.70 18.16
C LEU A 230 -24.09 13.08 18.75
N LYS A 231 -24.22 13.10 20.09
CA LYS A 231 -25.46 13.50 20.77
C LYS A 231 -25.96 14.89 20.32
N ALA A 232 -25.04 15.82 20.10
CA ALA A 232 -25.39 17.15 19.60
C ALA A 232 -25.86 17.12 18.14
N ASN A 233 -25.29 16.26 17.30
CA ASN A 233 -25.69 16.07 15.91
C ASN A 233 -27.04 15.35 15.80
N ASP A 234 -27.26 14.30 16.60
CA ASP A 234 -28.55 13.59 16.68
C ASP A 234 -29.67 14.53 17.10
N LYS A 235 -29.41 15.42 18.06
CA LYS A 235 -30.38 16.46 18.42
C LYS A 235 -30.73 17.35 17.24
N LYS A 236 -29.74 17.83 16.48
CA LYS A 236 -29.98 18.64 15.27
C LYS A 236 -30.76 17.86 14.20
N PHE A 237 -30.49 16.57 14.07
CA PHE A 237 -31.23 15.68 13.17
C PHE A 237 -32.69 15.56 13.60
N LEU A 238 -32.93 15.22 14.88
CA LEU A 238 -34.27 15.11 15.45
C LEU A 238 -35.02 16.43 15.50
N ASP A 239 -34.34 17.59 15.53
CA ASP A 239 -34.98 18.91 15.40
C ASP A 239 -35.55 19.12 13.99
N LYS A 240 -34.98 18.49 12.97
CA LYS A 240 -35.38 18.60 11.55
C LYS A 240 -36.29 17.48 11.08
N PHE A 241 -36.16 16.29 11.65
CA PHE A 241 -36.84 15.08 11.20
C PHE A 241 -37.58 14.40 12.35
N GLU A 242 -38.76 13.87 12.04
CA GLU A 242 -39.45 12.89 12.86
C GLU A 242 -39.08 11.50 12.37
N VAL A 243 -38.64 10.63 13.27
CA VAL A 243 -38.34 9.22 12.98
C VAL A 243 -39.64 8.44 13.19
N ASN A 244 -40.24 7.94 12.11
CA ASN A 244 -41.50 7.20 12.18
C ASN A 244 -41.27 5.72 12.51
N SER A 245 -40.26 5.13 11.88
CA SER A 245 -39.78 3.78 12.16
C SER A 245 -38.36 3.60 11.61
N ILE A 246 -37.63 2.61 12.12
CA ILE A 246 -36.36 2.18 11.56
C ILE A 246 -36.45 0.69 11.24
N ASP A 247 -36.51 0.33 9.97
CA ASP A 247 -36.67 -1.06 9.56
C ASP A 247 -35.32 -1.69 9.21
N VAL A 248 -35.05 -2.89 9.71
CA VAL A 248 -33.86 -3.65 9.29
C VAL A 248 -34.00 -4.04 7.81
N SER A 249 -32.94 -3.83 7.04
CA SER A 249 -32.84 -4.27 5.65
C SER A 249 -32.00 -5.54 5.59
N GLY A 250 -32.63 -6.69 5.36
CA GLY A 250 -31.94 -7.98 5.44
C GLY A 250 -31.69 -8.38 6.89
N TYR A 251 -30.43 -8.62 7.26
CA TYR A 251 -30.03 -8.92 8.64
C TYR A 251 -28.62 -8.39 8.93
N PRO A 252 -28.33 -7.97 10.17
CA PRO A 252 -26.96 -7.66 10.57
C PRO A 252 -26.08 -8.90 10.63
N ASP A 253 -24.81 -8.75 10.29
CA ASP A 253 -23.79 -9.78 10.41
C ASP A 253 -22.72 -9.36 11.42
N TYR A 254 -22.36 -10.28 12.32
CA TYR A 254 -21.21 -10.13 13.20
C TYR A 254 -20.01 -10.87 12.62
N LEU A 255 -18.96 -10.12 12.34
CA LEU A 255 -17.68 -10.55 11.81
C LEU A 255 -16.66 -10.58 12.95
N HIS A 256 -16.27 -11.79 13.36
CA HIS A 256 -15.17 -11.99 14.30
C HIS A 256 -13.90 -12.33 13.51
N TYR A 257 -13.07 -11.32 13.26
CA TYR A 257 -11.84 -11.49 12.48
C TYR A 257 -10.74 -12.16 13.31
N GLU A 258 -10.03 -13.12 12.71
CA GLU A 258 -8.80 -13.68 13.28
C GLU A 258 -7.69 -12.64 13.38
N MET A 259 -7.47 -11.89 12.29
CA MET A 259 -6.51 -10.80 12.28
C MET A 259 -6.95 -9.69 13.23
N GLY A 260 -6.12 -9.43 14.24
CA GLY A 260 -6.37 -8.40 15.25
C GLY A 260 -7.47 -8.76 16.26
N ASN A 261 -8.07 -9.96 16.19
CA ASN A 261 -9.17 -10.38 17.07
C ASN A 261 -10.34 -9.36 17.11
N THR A 262 -10.62 -8.78 15.94
CA THR A 262 -11.54 -7.63 15.79
C THR A 262 -12.99 -8.12 15.77
N LYS A 263 -13.89 -7.34 16.41
CA LYS A 263 -15.30 -7.70 16.60
C LYS A 263 -16.16 -6.64 15.93
N VAL A 264 -16.71 -6.95 14.76
CA VAL A 264 -17.37 -5.95 13.92
C VAL A 264 -18.80 -6.37 13.62
N VAL A 265 -19.78 -5.51 13.85
CA VAL A 265 -21.14 -5.72 13.35
C VAL A 265 -21.37 -4.84 12.13
N GLN A 266 -21.83 -5.45 11.05
CA GLN A 266 -22.33 -4.77 9.86
C GLN A 266 -23.85 -4.80 9.89
N SER A 267 -24.51 -3.64 9.75
CA SER A 267 -25.97 -3.57 9.83
C SER A 267 -26.58 -2.57 8.85
N TRP A 268 -27.73 -2.91 8.26
CA TRP A 268 -28.44 -2.11 7.27
C TRP A 268 -29.84 -1.74 7.75
N TRP A 269 -30.18 -0.47 7.62
CA TRP A 269 -31.41 0.10 8.18
C TRP A 269 -32.06 1.07 7.21
N ASN A 270 -33.38 1.09 7.20
CA ASN A 270 -34.18 2.08 6.49
C ASN A 270 -34.86 2.98 7.52
N TYR A 271 -34.38 4.22 7.62
CA TYR A 271 -34.98 5.24 8.48
C TYR A 271 -36.16 5.86 7.73
N ASN A 272 -37.37 5.60 8.20
CA ASN A 272 -38.59 6.20 7.64
C ASN A 272 -38.85 7.53 8.34
N LEU A 273 -38.50 8.61 7.67
CA LEU A 273 -38.49 9.96 8.24
C LEU A 273 -39.65 10.80 7.72
N THR A 274 -40.05 11.78 8.53
CA THR A 274 -40.86 12.91 8.08
C THR A 274 -40.13 14.21 8.37
N ARG A 275 -39.79 14.95 7.32
CA ARG A 275 -39.13 16.25 7.44
C ARG A 275 -40.12 17.25 8.01
N LYS A 276 -39.73 17.92 9.10
CA LYS A 276 -40.66 18.76 9.88
C LYS A 276 -41.07 20.03 9.16
N SER A 277 -40.21 20.59 8.31
CA SER A 277 -40.42 21.86 7.60
C SER A 277 -41.54 21.82 6.55
N ASP A 278 -41.67 20.70 5.85
CA ASP A 278 -42.61 20.56 4.71
C ASP A 278 -43.41 19.25 4.71
N LYS A 279 -43.26 18.44 5.77
CA LYS A 279 -43.94 17.16 5.98
C LYS A 279 -43.63 16.10 4.92
N LYS A 280 -42.52 16.25 4.19
CA LYS A 280 -42.11 15.25 3.21
C LYS A 280 -41.67 13.96 3.89
N LYS A 281 -42.13 12.82 3.35
CA LYS A 281 -41.69 11.49 3.75
C LYS A 281 -40.41 11.11 3.01
N ILE A 282 -39.42 10.64 3.75
CA ILE A 282 -38.10 10.27 3.24
C ILE A 282 -37.79 8.88 3.77
N ILE A 283 -37.28 8.00 2.91
CA ILE A 283 -36.65 6.76 3.35
C ILE A 283 -35.15 6.96 3.19
N LEU A 284 -34.43 6.93 4.30
CA LEU A 284 -32.97 7.04 4.33
C LEU A 284 -32.36 5.65 4.60
N PRO A 285 -31.79 5.00 3.58
CA PRO A 285 -30.98 3.81 3.79
C PRO A 285 -29.66 4.19 4.48
N VAL A 286 -29.33 3.50 5.56
CA VAL A 286 -28.11 3.67 6.34
C VAL A 286 -27.44 2.32 6.52
N PHE A 287 -26.14 2.26 6.28
CA PHE A 287 -25.27 1.13 6.59
C PHE A 287 -24.32 1.53 7.71
N PHE A 288 -24.29 0.75 8.80
CA PHE A 288 -23.36 0.95 9.90
C PHE A 288 -22.32 -0.16 9.96
N ILE A 289 -21.09 0.23 10.33
CA ILE A 289 -20.02 -0.66 10.78
C ILE A 289 -19.70 -0.30 12.23
N ASP A 290 -19.91 -1.24 13.14
CA ASP A 290 -19.75 -1.05 14.58
C ASP A 290 -18.65 -1.95 15.13
N ASP A 291 -17.59 -1.38 15.71
CA ASP A 291 -16.54 -2.12 16.40
C ASP A 291 -16.83 -2.25 17.89
N PHE A 292 -16.64 -3.45 18.44
CA PHE A 292 -16.86 -3.78 19.84
C PHE A 292 -15.56 -4.01 20.60
N ASN A 293 -15.51 -3.54 21.85
CA ASN A 293 -14.51 -3.98 22.82
C ASN A 293 -14.90 -5.33 23.46
N ASP A 294 -13.99 -5.87 24.30
CA ASP A 294 -14.22 -7.15 24.98
C ASP A 294 -15.37 -7.10 26.01
N ASP A 295 -15.73 -5.91 26.49
CA ASP A 295 -16.86 -5.70 27.41
C ASP A 295 -18.21 -5.62 26.67
N GLY A 296 -18.21 -5.73 25.34
CA GLY A 296 -19.41 -5.66 24.50
C GLY A 296 -19.98 -4.26 24.34
N LYS A 297 -19.17 -3.22 24.58
CA LYS A 297 -19.49 -1.83 24.23
C LYS A 297 -19.01 -1.50 22.84
N ILE A 298 -19.77 -0.65 22.15
CA ILE A 298 -19.39 -0.12 20.84
C ILE A 298 -18.34 0.97 21.06
N VAL A 299 -17.16 0.82 20.46
CA VAL A 299 -16.03 1.76 20.57
C VAL A 299 -15.83 2.58 19.31
N PHE A 300 -16.37 2.13 18.18
CA PHE A 300 -16.37 2.88 16.93
C PHE A 300 -17.62 2.57 16.13
N GLU A 301 -18.23 3.59 15.53
CA GLU A 301 -19.35 3.44 14.59
C GLU A 301 -19.05 4.27 13.34
N HIS A 302 -19.19 3.66 12.16
CA HIS A 302 -19.10 4.35 10.88
C HIS A 302 -20.44 4.28 10.16
N ALA A 303 -21.04 5.45 9.92
CA ALA A 303 -22.30 5.60 9.21
C ALA A 303 -22.07 5.88 7.71
N TYR A 304 -22.64 5.04 6.86
CA TYR A 304 -22.69 5.20 5.41
C TYR A 304 -24.12 5.46 4.97
N TYR A 305 -24.37 6.67 4.47
CA TYR A 305 -25.63 7.06 3.85
C TYR A 305 -25.40 8.23 2.90
N SER A 306 -26.37 8.53 2.04
CA SER A 306 -26.30 9.73 1.19
C SER A 306 -27.05 10.89 1.84
N GLU A 307 -26.33 11.91 2.32
CA GLU A 307 -26.96 13.10 2.93
C GLU A 307 -27.93 13.80 1.96
N LYS A 308 -27.67 13.74 0.65
CA LYS A 308 -28.56 14.29 -0.39
C LYS A 308 -29.98 13.72 -0.36
N MET A 309 -30.19 12.52 0.19
CA MET A 309 -31.53 11.95 0.36
C MET A 309 -32.38 12.78 1.33
N LEU A 310 -31.76 13.48 2.28
CA LEU A 310 -32.43 14.33 3.27
C LEU A 310 -32.90 15.67 2.69
N GLU A 311 -32.33 16.07 1.55
CA GLU A 311 -32.64 17.33 0.84
C GLU A 311 -33.79 17.18 -0.16
N GLN A 312 -34.10 15.96 -0.56
CA GLN A 312 -35.01 15.69 -1.67
C GLN A 312 -36.35 16.38 -1.53
#